data_AF-A0A534AQB0-F1
#
_entry.id   AF-A0A534AQB0-F1
#
_cell.length_a   1.000
_cell.length_b   1.000
_cell.length_c   1.000
_cell.angle_alpha   90.00
_cell.angle_beta   90.00
_cell.angle_gamma   90.00
#
_symmetry.space_group_name_H-M   'P 1'
#
loop_
_entity.id
_entity.type
_entity.pdbx_description
1 polymer ?
#
loop_
_entity_poly.entity_id
_entity_poly.type
_entity_poly.pdbx_seq_one_letter_code
_entity_poly.pdbx_strand_id
1 'polypeptide(L)'
;MSHGGDDPLFKGMGVEVVDHLADYKDIPVYHVTGWYDSWALQVANLNYVALHERKKSPQRLIVGPWTHSRPNASYAGEAQFTPDAAIDLNAFQQRWFDHWLKGIDNGVDRESPVRIYVMGGGDGHKTPEGRVFVGGRWRDEQEWPLARARPTPYYLHADGRLSPDQPLPHAPLTYRFDPHNPVPTLGGNLSSQGALASAGATDQRCHPTLWTCADSNPLSARNDVLVFRTPPLARDLEVTGRLIVRLWAASDSPDTDFTAKLIDVYPPTADFPGGLELNIGDSIVRARYRNGPGRAEMLQPGKPYEFTIEMYPTSLVFGRGHRIRLDISSSNFPRFDVNPNTGEPLNDNRRWRIAENSVYFDPAHPSRIELPLVPTGSP
;
A
#
# COMPACT_ATOMS: atom_id res chain seq x y z
N MET A 1 -14.55 -20.75 -3.10
CA MET A 1 -13.75 -20.79 -4.36
C MET A 1 -12.89 -22.05 -4.32
N SER A 2 -12.87 -22.87 -5.38
CA SER A 2 -12.11 -24.14 -5.42
C SER A 2 -10.66 -23.99 -5.89
N HIS A 3 -10.25 -22.78 -6.33
CA HIS A 3 -8.93 -22.47 -6.85
C HIS A 3 -8.22 -21.51 -5.90
N GLY A 4 -7.42 -22.05 -4.98
CA GLY A 4 -6.73 -21.26 -3.93
C GLY A 4 -5.26 -20.93 -4.23
N GLY A 5 -4.68 -21.52 -5.27
CA GLY A 5 -3.32 -21.25 -5.75
C GLY A 5 -3.34 -20.60 -7.13
N ASP A 6 -2.19 -20.10 -7.57
CA ASP A 6 -2.00 -19.49 -8.89
C ASP A 6 -1.84 -20.57 -9.98
N ASP A 7 -2.95 -21.25 -10.25
CA ASP A 7 -3.06 -22.32 -11.25
C ASP A 7 -3.35 -21.77 -12.67
N PRO A 8 -3.34 -22.61 -13.73
CA PRO A 8 -3.50 -22.16 -15.11
C PRO A 8 -4.74 -21.30 -15.40
N LEU A 9 -5.77 -21.34 -14.56
CA LEU A 9 -6.93 -20.46 -14.66
C LEU A 9 -6.53 -18.97 -14.59
N PHE A 10 -5.53 -18.65 -13.76
CA PHE A 10 -5.05 -17.28 -13.54
C PHE A 10 -3.98 -16.84 -14.53
N LYS A 11 -3.47 -17.74 -15.36
CA LYS A 11 -2.42 -17.51 -16.37
C LYS A 11 -2.94 -17.03 -17.72
N GLY A 12 -4.17 -16.53 -17.76
CA GLY A 12 -4.75 -15.99 -18.99
C GLY A 12 -4.23 -14.58 -19.26
N MET A 13 -4.05 -14.23 -20.54
CA MET A 13 -3.68 -12.87 -20.98
C MET A 13 -4.57 -11.77 -20.39
N GLY A 14 -5.86 -12.02 -20.16
CA GLY A 14 -6.77 -11.04 -19.53
C GLY A 14 -6.54 -10.81 -18.04
N VAL A 15 -5.74 -11.67 -17.38
CA VAL A 15 -5.43 -11.65 -15.95
C VAL A 15 -3.98 -11.20 -15.73
N GLU A 16 -3.04 -11.70 -16.54
CA GLU A 16 -1.61 -11.42 -16.42
C GLU A 16 -1.04 -10.72 -17.66
N VAL A 17 -0.84 -9.41 -17.58
CA VAL A 17 -0.26 -8.63 -18.70
C VAL A 17 1.22 -8.96 -18.92
N VAL A 18 1.98 -9.09 -17.82
CA VAL A 18 3.45 -9.21 -17.83
C VAL A 18 3.91 -10.51 -18.49
N ASP A 19 3.18 -11.61 -18.29
CA ASP A 19 3.52 -12.91 -18.87
C ASP A 19 3.14 -13.00 -20.35
N HIS A 20 2.31 -12.06 -20.83
CA HIS A 20 1.76 -12.03 -22.18
C HIS A 20 2.18 -10.81 -23.01
N LEU A 21 3.25 -10.11 -22.63
CA LEU A 21 3.67 -8.88 -23.30
C LEU A 21 3.83 -9.02 -24.82
N ALA A 22 4.23 -10.20 -25.32
CA ALA A 22 4.37 -10.45 -26.75
C ALA A 22 3.03 -10.44 -27.52
N ASP A 23 1.93 -10.79 -26.85
CA ASP A 23 0.60 -10.91 -27.43
C ASP A 23 -0.10 -9.54 -27.57
N TYR A 24 0.25 -8.58 -26.70
CA TYR A 24 -0.26 -7.21 -26.79
C TYR A 24 0.26 -6.48 -28.03
N LYS A 25 -0.62 -5.72 -28.70
CA LYS A 25 -0.21 -4.89 -29.84
C LYS A 25 0.67 -3.72 -29.41
N ASP A 26 1.55 -3.31 -30.31
CA ASP A 26 2.38 -2.12 -30.13
C ASP A 26 1.56 -0.90 -30.52
N ILE A 27 0.80 -0.37 -29.54
CA ILE A 27 -0.07 0.79 -29.70
C ILE A 27 0.13 1.79 -28.55
N PRO A 28 -0.23 3.08 -28.74
CA PRO A 28 -0.20 4.06 -27.67
C PRO A 28 -1.17 3.68 -26.56
N VAL A 29 -0.72 3.72 -25.30
CA VAL A 29 -1.54 3.43 -24.12
C VAL A 29 -1.33 4.50 -23.05
N TYR A 30 -2.44 4.92 -22.43
CA TYR A 30 -2.43 5.75 -21.24
C TYR A 30 -2.94 4.94 -20.04
N HIS A 31 -2.04 4.62 -19.12
CA HIS A 31 -2.31 3.91 -17.87
C HIS A 31 -2.84 4.90 -16.83
N VAL A 32 -4.00 4.61 -16.25
CA VAL A 32 -4.67 5.49 -15.27
C VAL A 32 -4.92 4.69 -14.00
N THR A 33 -4.42 5.16 -12.86
CA THR A 33 -4.70 4.57 -11.54
C THR A 33 -4.61 5.60 -10.43
N GLY A 34 -4.82 5.21 -9.17
CA GLY A 34 -4.72 6.09 -8.02
C GLY A 34 -3.98 5.47 -6.84
N TRP A 35 -3.40 6.29 -5.96
CA TRP A 35 -2.61 5.79 -4.81
C TRP A 35 -3.41 4.93 -3.83
N TYR A 36 -4.73 5.15 -3.74
CA TYR A 36 -5.64 4.36 -2.91
C TYR A 36 -6.49 3.38 -3.74
N ASP A 37 -6.08 3.08 -4.98
CA ASP A 37 -6.71 2.04 -5.81
C ASP A 37 -6.10 0.67 -5.50
N SER A 38 -6.93 -0.38 -5.46
CA SER A 38 -6.48 -1.77 -5.32
C SER A 38 -5.81 -2.33 -6.58
N TRP A 39 -5.72 -1.54 -7.66
CA TRP A 39 -5.00 -1.90 -8.88
C TRP A 39 -3.69 -1.12 -9.06
N ALA A 40 -3.33 -0.22 -8.13
CA ALA A 40 -2.19 0.68 -8.32
C ALA A 40 -0.86 -0.07 -8.53
N LEU A 41 -0.64 -1.16 -7.79
CA LEU A 41 0.53 -2.03 -7.97
C LEU A 41 0.54 -2.65 -9.38
N GLN A 42 -0.58 -3.27 -9.79
CA GLN A 42 -0.69 -3.90 -11.11
C GLN A 42 -0.51 -2.89 -12.25
N VAL A 43 -1.14 -1.72 -12.16
CA VAL A 43 -1.09 -0.71 -13.23
C VAL A 43 0.27 -0.03 -13.28
N ALA A 44 0.75 0.54 -12.17
CA ALA A 44 1.95 1.36 -12.16
C ALA A 44 3.25 0.55 -12.07
N ASN A 45 3.34 -0.44 -11.17
CA ASN A 45 4.60 -1.17 -10.94
C ASN A 45 4.80 -2.35 -11.90
N LEU A 46 3.73 -2.89 -12.48
CA LEU A 46 3.80 -4.06 -13.37
C LEU A 46 3.50 -3.69 -14.82
N ASN A 47 2.24 -3.38 -15.14
CA ASN A 47 1.79 -3.21 -16.53
C ASN A 47 2.51 -2.06 -17.24
N TYR A 48 2.54 -0.86 -16.63
CA TYR A 48 3.21 0.29 -17.21
C TYR A 48 4.70 0.00 -17.41
N VAL A 49 5.41 -0.47 -16.38
CA VAL A 49 6.85 -0.76 -16.46
C VAL A 49 7.15 -1.75 -17.57
N ALA A 50 6.47 -2.90 -17.56
CA ALA A 50 6.73 -3.99 -18.49
C ALA A 50 6.36 -3.63 -19.95
N LEU A 51 5.25 -2.92 -20.16
CA LEU A 51 4.86 -2.45 -21.50
C LEU A 51 5.75 -1.30 -21.98
N HIS A 52 6.16 -0.38 -21.10
CA HIS A 52 7.04 0.73 -21.45
C HIS A 52 8.41 0.23 -21.92
N GLU A 53 8.96 -0.79 -21.26
CA GLU A 53 10.21 -1.42 -21.66
C GLU A 53 10.09 -2.20 -22.98
N ARG A 54 8.93 -2.83 -23.23
CA ARG A 54 8.75 -3.78 -24.35
C ARG A 54 8.18 -3.17 -25.63
N LYS A 55 7.39 -2.10 -25.54
CA LYS A 55 6.65 -1.50 -26.66
C LYS A 55 7.35 -0.26 -27.18
N LYS A 56 7.22 0.02 -28.48
CA LYS A 56 7.81 1.21 -29.12
C LYS A 56 6.85 2.39 -29.07
N SER A 57 5.56 2.10 -29.13
CA SER A 57 4.50 3.10 -29.05
C SER A 57 4.44 3.72 -27.65
N PRO A 58 4.06 5.01 -27.54
CA PRO A 58 4.05 5.72 -26.27
C PRO A 58 3.26 5.00 -25.17
N GLN A 59 3.92 4.68 -24.07
CA GLN A 59 3.29 4.26 -22.82
C GLN A 59 3.32 5.44 -21.85
N ARG A 60 2.15 5.90 -21.43
CA ARG A 60 1.99 7.02 -20.50
C ARG A 60 1.33 6.57 -19.21
N LEU A 61 1.64 7.21 -18.08
CA LEU A 61 1.08 6.89 -16.77
C LEU A 61 0.58 8.16 -16.09
N ILE A 62 -0.65 8.12 -15.58
CA ILE A 62 -1.15 9.09 -14.62
C ILE A 62 -1.57 8.39 -13.34
N VAL A 63 -1.08 8.89 -12.20
CA VAL A 63 -1.46 8.40 -10.87
C VAL A 63 -1.90 9.55 -9.99
N GLY A 64 -3.20 9.63 -9.73
CA GLY A 64 -3.78 10.63 -8.83
C GLY A 64 -3.98 10.09 -7.40
N PRO A 65 -4.44 10.93 -6.47
CA PRO A 65 -4.66 10.51 -5.09
C PRO A 65 -6.06 9.89 -4.92
N TRP A 66 -6.43 9.00 -5.84
CA TRP A 66 -7.81 8.52 -6.00
C TRP A 66 -8.00 7.13 -5.41
N THR A 67 -9.25 6.86 -5.01
CA THR A 67 -9.76 5.49 -4.84
C THR A 67 -10.22 4.93 -6.18
N HIS A 68 -10.58 3.65 -6.20
CA HIS A 68 -11.02 2.98 -7.42
C HIS A 68 -12.19 3.70 -8.11
N SER A 69 -12.06 3.91 -9.44
CA SER A 69 -13.07 4.55 -10.30
C SER A 69 -13.49 5.98 -9.88
N ARG A 70 -12.65 6.71 -9.13
CA ARG A 70 -12.94 8.09 -8.65
C ARG A 70 -11.90 9.14 -9.06
N PRO A 71 -11.43 9.21 -10.33
CA PRO A 71 -10.47 10.23 -10.75
C PRO A 71 -11.03 11.67 -10.77
N ASN A 72 -12.36 11.81 -10.70
CA ASN A 72 -13.05 13.09 -10.58
C ASN A 72 -13.21 13.59 -9.14
N ALA A 73 -12.64 12.89 -8.15
CA ALA A 73 -12.68 13.30 -6.75
C ALA A 73 -11.36 13.96 -6.34
N SER A 74 -11.45 15.05 -5.57
CA SER A 74 -10.30 15.70 -4.92
C SER A 74 -10.03 15.16 -3.52
N TYR A 75 -10.56 13.98 -3.18
CA TYR A 75 -10.40 13.34 -1.88
C TYR A 75 -10.34 11.82 -2.02
N ALA A 76 -9.76 11.16 -1.01
CA ALA A 76 -9.78 9.71 -0.86
C ALA A 76 -9.97 9.36 0.61
N GLY A 77 -11.13 8.80 0.95
CA GLY A 77 -11.54 8.60 2.34
C GLY A 77 -11.62 9.94 3.08
N GLU A 78 -10.88 10.03 4.17
CA GLU A 78 -10.77 11.20 5.04
C GLU A 78 -9.70 12.19 4.59
N ALA A 79 -8.87 11.86 3.60
CA ALA A 79 -7.88 12.79 3.05
C ALA A 79 -8.50 13.68 1.98
N GLN A 80 -8.46 14.99 2.21
CA GLN A 80 -8.78 16.03 1.23
C GLN A 80 -7.50 16.56 0.57
N PHE A 81 -7.54 16.66 -0.75
CA PHE A 81 -6.45 17.18 -1.59
C PHE A 81 -6.84 18.52 -2.23
N THR A 82 -5.93 19.12 -3.00
CA THR A 82 -6.21 20.35 -3.73
C THR A 82 -7.31 20.12 -4.78
N PRO A 83 -8.10 21.15 -5.15
CA PRO A 83 -9.21 20.99 -6.09
C PRO A 83 -8.80 20.37 -7.44
N ASP A 84 -7.59 20.67 -7.93
CA ASP A 84 -7.05 20.15 -9.18
C ASP A 84 -6.62 18.67 -9.13
N ALA A 85 -6.67 18.03 -7.95
CA ALA A 85 -6.53 16.57 -7.85
C ALA A 85 -7.67 15.84 -8.58
N ALA A 86 -8.85 16.44 -8.67
CA ALA A 86 -9.95 15.94 -9.48
C ALA A 86 -9.69 16.28 -10.96
N ILE A 87 -9.73 15.27 -11.83
CA ILE A 87 -9.66 15.46 -13.28
C ILE A 87 -11.03 15.19 -13.92
N ASP A 88 -11.30 15.89 -15.01
CA ASP A 88 -12.36 15.48 -15.93
C ASP A 88 -11.86 14.31 -16.78
N LEU A 89 -12.18 13.09 -16.34
CA LEU A 89 -11.76 11.87 -17.02
C LEU A 89 -12.29 11.80 -18.46
N ASN A 90 -13.50 12.29 -18.72
CA ASN A 90 -14.08 12.25 -20.06
C ASN A 90 -13.32 13.18 -21.00
N ALA A 91 -13.06 14.42 -20.57
CA ALA A 91 -12.26 15.35 -21.36
C ALA A 91 -10.83 14.85 -21.57
N PHE A 92 -10.23 14.25 -20.54
CA PHE A 92 -8.90 13.63 -20.61
C PHE A 92 -8.85 12.49 -21.63
N GLN A 93 -9.79 11.54 -21.57
CA GLN A 93 -9.88 10.42 -22.52
C GLN A 93 -10.19 10.89 -23.93
N GLN A 94 -11.13 11.83 -24.08
CA GLN A 94 -11.47 12.42 -25.37
C GLN A 94 -10.24 13.05 -26.02
N ARG A 95 -9.45 13.83 -25.27
CA ARG A 95 -8.22 14.44 -25.79
C ARG A 95 -7.22 13.40 -26.28
N TRP A 96 -7.04 12.30 -25.56
CA TRP A 96 -6.18 11.19 -25.98
C TRP A 96 -6.67 10.55 -27.28
N PHE A 97 -7.96 10.20 -27.35
CA PHE A 97 -8.54 9.56 -28.53
C PHE A 97 -8.65 10.48 -29.73
N ASP A 98 -8.90 11.78 -29.54
CA ASP A 98 -8.93 12.77 -30.61
C ASP A 98 -7.57 12.84 -31.34
N HIS A 99 -6.46 12.69 -30.62
CA HIS A 99 -5.14 12.62 -31.24
C HIS A 99 -4.95 11.33 -32.04
N TRP A 100 -5.13 10.16 -31.42
CA TRP A 100 -4.78 8.88 -32.04
C TRP A 100 -5.83 8.33 -33.03
N LEU A 101 -7.10 8.70 -32.88
CA LEU A 101 -8.20 8.20 -33.72
C LEU A 101 -8.67 9.22 -34.75
N LYS A 102 -8.49 10.52 -34.51
CA LYS A 102 -8.90 11.59 -35.45
C LYS A 102 -7.73 12.38 -36.04
N GLY A 103 -6.50 12.15 -35.58
CA GLY A 103 -5.32 12.86 -36.09
C GLY A 103 -5.25 14.32 -35.65
N ILE A 104 -5.94 14.70 -34.57
CA ILE A 104 -5.93 16.08 -34.07
C ILE A 104 -4.60 16.35 -33.35
N ASP A 105 -3.86 17.36 -33.80
CA ASP A 105 -2.65 17.81 -33.11
C ASP A 105 -3.02 18.67 -31.89
N ASN A 106 -3.13 18.02 -30.73
CA ASN A 106 -3.43 18.65 -29.44
C ASN A 106 -2.29 18.50 -28.40
N GLY A 107 -1.12 18.04 -28.87
CA GLY A 107 0.11 17.90 -28.10
C GLY A 107 0.14 16.82 -27.01
N VAL A 108 -0.87 15.96 -26.90
CA VAL A 108 -0.90 14.90 -25.88
C VAL A 108 0.24 13.88 -26.04
N ASP A 109 0.79 13.75 -27.25
CA ASP A 109 1.95 12.93 -27.58
C ASP A 109 3.29 13.54 -27.16
N ARG A 110 3.33 14.84 -26.82
CA ARG A 110 4.53 15.60 -26.44
C ARG A 110 4.65 15.88 -24.94
N GLU A 111 3.67 15.48 -24.14
CA GLU A 111 3.70 15.64 -22.68
C GLU A 111 4.71 14.69 -22.04
N SER A 112 5.04 14.94 -20.76
CA SER A 112 5.84 14.01 -19.96
C SER A 112 5.17 12.63 -19.89
N PRO A 113 5.93 11.53 -19.96
CA PRO A 113 5.38 10.18 -20.01
C PRO A 113 4.70 9.77 -18.70
N VAL A 114 5.07 10.38 -17.58
CA VAL A 114 4.50 10.08 -16.27
C VAL A 114 4.01 11.37 -15.62
N ARG A 115 2.82 11.30 -15.01
CA ARG A 115 2.25 12.38 -14.21
C ARG A 115 1.72 11.82 -12.90
N ILE A 116 2.28 12.27 -11.79
CA ILE A 116 1.95 11.79 -10.44
C ILE A 116 1.40 12.92 -9.59
N TYR A 117 0.44 12.61 -8.72
CA TYR A 117 0.03 13.52 -7.67
C TYR A 117 0.86 13.27 -6.42
N VAL A 118 1.74 14.19 -6.05
CA VAL A 118 2.52 14.11 -4.81
C VAL A 118 1.63 14.59 -3.68
N MET A 119 1.17 13.67 -2.82
CA MET A 119 0.34 13.98 -1.65
C MET A 119 1.17 14.68 -0.56
N GLY A 120 0.51 15.47 0.29
CA GLY A 120 1.14 16.16 1.42
C GLY A 120 1.40 17.64 1.16
N GLY A 121 1.96 18.33 2.16
CA GLY A 121 2.20 19.77 2.12
C GLY A 121 0.99 20.64 2.51
N GLY A 122 -0.15 20.02 2.82
CA GLY A 122 -1.24 20.67 3.56
C GLY A 122 -0.89 20.84 5.04
N ASP A 123 -1.69 21.64 5.74
CA ASP A 123 -1.55 21.96 7.17
C ASP A 123 -2.34 21.01 8.09
N GLY A 124 -3.07 20.04 7.53
CA GLY A 124 -3.84 19.05 8.29
C GLY A 124 -5.08 19.60 9.00
N HIS A 125 -5.58 20.79 8.61
CA HIS A 125 -6.83 21.32 9.17
C HIS A 125 -8.03 20.47 8.76
N LYS A 126 -9.11 20.55 9.54
CA LYS A 126 -10.38 19.91 9.22
C LYS A 126 -11.18 20.76 8.23
N THR A 127 -11.50 20.20 7.08
CA THR A 127 -12.29 20.89 6.04
C THR A 127 -13.77 20.99 6.45
N PRO A 128 -14.58 21.83 5.79
CA PRO A 128 -16.02 21.92 6.06
C PRO A 128 -16.76 20.59 5.93
N GLU A 129 -16.27 19.67 5.09
CA GLU A 129 -16.80 18.32 4.89
C GLU A 129 -16.35 17.33 5.98
N GLY A 130 -15.55 17.77 6.94
CA GLY A 130 -15.02 16.96 8.03
C GLY A 130 -13.77 16.15 7.69
N ARG A 131 -13.17 16.36 6.51
CA ARG A 131 -11.95 15.69 6.05
C ARG A 131 -10.70 16.39 6.57
N VAL A 132 -9.55 15.74 6.46
CA VAL A 132 -8.24 16.30 6.81
C VAL A 132 -7.60 16.85 5.55
N PHE A 133 -7.19 18.11 5.56
CA PHE A 133 -6.51 18.71 4.42
C PHE A 133 -5.06 18.23 4.33
N VAL A 134 -4.86 17.15 3.58
CA VAL A 134 -3.53 16.57 3.28
C VAL A 134 -2.79 17.40 2.24
N GLY A 135 -3.52 18.00 1.29
CA GLY A 135 -2.95 18.79 0.20
C GLY A 135 -2.12 17.95 -0.77
N GLY A 136 -1.41 18.63 -1.67
CA GLY A 136 -0.56 17.99 -2.66
C GLY A 136 -0.44 18.81 -3.94
N ARG A 137 0.19 18.23 -4.95
CA ARG A 137 0.34 18.84 -6.27
C ARG A 137 0.60 17.79 -7.34
N TRP A 138 0.17 18.06 -8.57
CA TRP A 138 0.65 17.33 -9.73
C TRP A 138 2.14 17.61 -9.98
N ARG A 139 2.88 16.58 -10.34
CA ARG A 139 4.27 16.65 -10.80
C ARG A 139 4.44 15.75 -12.01
N ASP A 140 5.02 16.31 -13.05
CA ASP A 140 5.39 15.58 -14.25
C ASP A 140 6.75 14.92 -14.07
N GLU A 141 6.90 13.72 -14.62
CA GLU A 141 8.06 12.86 -14.44
C GLU A 141 8.42 12.20 -15.78
N GLN A 142 9.71 11.88 -15.96
CA GLN A 142 10.20 11.26 -17.19
C GLN A 142 10.17 9.73 -17.15
N GLU A 143 9.96 9.14 -15.98
CA GLU A 143 10.05 7.69 -15.76
C GLU A 143 9.25 7.27 -14.53
N TRP A 144 8.89 5.99 -14.48
CA TRP A 144 8.38 5.34 -13.27
C TRP A 144 8.90 3.89 -13.24
N PRO A 145 9.43 3.41 -12.09
CA PRO A 145 9.72 4.15 -10.86
C PRO A 145 10.75 5.28 -11.07
N LEU A 146 10.78 6.27 -10.18
CA LEU A 146 11.74 7.38 -10.27
C LEU A 146 13.18 6.88 -10.04
N ALA A 147 14.09 7.05 -11.00
CA ALA A 147 15.48 6.60 -10.82
C ALA A 147 16.20 7.39 -9.71
N ARG A 148 15.77 8.62 -9.45
CA ARG A 148 16.29 9.45 -8.36
C ARG A 148 15.79 9.02 -6.97
N ALA A 149 14.73 8.22 -6.88
CA ALA A 149 14.26 7.70 -5.59
C ALA A 149 15.21 6.60 -5.09
N ARG A 150 15.67 6.72 -3.85
CA ARG A 150 16.65 5.80 -3.25
C ARG A 150 15.95 4.86 -2.27
N PRO A 151 15.93 3.55 -2.52
CA PRO A 151 15.45 2.57 -1.54
C PRO A 151 16.30 2.69 -0.27
N THR A 152 15.70 3.24 0.79
CA THR A 152 16.38 3.51 2.05
C THR A 152 15.78 2.61 3.12
N PRO A 153 16.57 1.70 3.72
CA PRO A 153 16.05 0.79 4.73
C PRO A 153 15.74 1.56 6.01
N TYR A 154 14.55 1.33 6.55
CA TYR A 154 14.16 1.68 7.91
C TYR A 154 13.88 0.38 8.65
N TYR A 155 14.76 0.04 9.58
CA TYR A 155 14.73 -1.17 10.38
C TYR A 155 13.73 -1.06 11.53
N LEU A 156 13.07 -2.17 11.81
CA LEU A 156 12.20 -2.33 12.96
C LEU A 156 13.08 -2.63 14.18
N HIS A 157 12.78 -2.05 15.33
CA HIS A 157 13.49 -2.30 16.58
C HIS A 157 12.54 -2.76 17.68
N ALA A 158 13.06 -3.57 18.62
CA ALA A 158 12.29 -4.15 19.72
C ALA A 158 11.53 -3.15 20.60
N ASP A 159 12.04 -1.92 20.69
CA ASP A 159 11.47 -0.81 21.46
C ASP A 159 10.35 -0.06 20.70
N GLY A 160 9.93 -0.57 19.55
CA GLY A 160 8.91 0.05 18.70
C GLY A 160 9.45 1.22 17.86
N ARG A 161 10.78 1.39 17.78
CA ARG A 161 11.38 2.39 16.89
C ARG A 161 11.47 1.88 15.45
N LEU A 162 11.30 2.79 14.51
CA LEU A 162 11.60 2.64 13.09
C LEU A 162 12.75 3.60 12.75
N SER A 163 13.92 3.10 12.35
CA SER A 163 15.14 3.91 12.15
C SER A 163 16.00 3.39 11.00
N PRO A 164 16.79 4.22 10.29
CA PRO A 164 17.81 3.73 9.36
C PRO A 164 19.00 3.03 10.04
N ASP A 165 19.11 3.13 11.37
CA ASP A 165 20.17 2.45 12.13
C ASP A 165 19.96 0.94 12.09
N GLN A 166 21.04 0.18 11.88
CA GLN A 166 20.97 -1.28 11.98
C GLN A 166 20.55 -1.72 13.39
N PRO A 167 19.78 -2.81 13.50
CA PRO A 167 19.33 -3.25 14.80
C PRO A 167 20.46 -3.92 15.61
N LEU A 168 20.29 -3.91 16.93
CA LEU A 168 21.14 -4.63 17.88
C LEU A 168 20.54 -6.00 18.21
N PRO A 169 21.34 -6.96 18.70
CA PRO A 169 20.82 -8.26 19.13
C PRO A 169 19.71 -8.10 20.17
N HIS A 170 18.56 -8.73 19.92
CA HIS A 170 17.41 -8.74 20.80
C HIS A 170 16.54 -9.96 20.49
N ALA A 171 15.75 -10.42 21.47
CA ALA A 171 14.75 -11.46 21.26
C ALA A 171 13.64 -10.97 20.29
N PRO A 172 12.97 -11.87 19.53
CA PRO A 172 11.83 -11.46 18.73
C PRO A 172 10.68 -10.91 19.60
N LEU A 173 9.83 -10.07 19.01
CA LEU A 173 8.53 -9.73 19.59
C LEU A 173 7.49 -10.75 19.15
N THR A 174 6.70 -11.26 20.11
CA THR A 174 5.68 -12.27 19.86
C THR A 174 4.29 -11.72 20.13
N TYR A 175 3.33 -12.02 19.27
CA TYR A 175 1.93 -11.68 19.42
C TYR A 175 1.05 -12.88 19.05
N ARG A 176 -0.18 -12.89 19.57
CA ARG A 176 -1.17 -13.93 19.29
C ARG A 176 -2.17 -13.43 18.26
N PHE A 177 -2.27 -14.13 17.15
CA PHE A 177 -3.30 -13.89 16.15
C PHE A 177 -4.46 -14.87 16.34
N ASP A 178 -5.62 -14.34 16.70
CA ASP A 178 -6.87 -15.09 16.78
C ASP A 178 -7.75 -14.82 15.55
N PRO A 179 -7.96 -15.81 14.67
CA PRO A 179 -8.83 -15.64 13.50
C PRO A 179 -10.28 -15.25 13.81
N HIS A 180 -10.76 -15.47 15.05
CA HIS A 180 -12.10 -15.03 15.47
C HIS A 180 -12.16 -13.57 15.92
N ASN A 181 -11.03 -12.90 16.03
CA ASN A 181 -10.92 -11.47 16.33
C ASN A 181 -9.88 -10.82 15.42
N PRO A 182 -10.09 -10.81 14.09
CA PRO A 182 -9.13 -10.25 13.15
C PRO A 182 -9.03 -8.72 13.32
N VAL A 183 -7.88 -8.16 12.96
CA VAL A 183 -7.67 -6.71 12.92
C VAL A 183 -8.60 -6.10 11.86
N PRO A 184 -9.43 -5.10 12.23
CA PRO A 184 -10.33 -4.44 11.30
C PRO A 184 -9.61 -3.67 10.19
N THR A 185 -10.15 -3.73 8.98
CA THR A 185 -9.79 -2.83 7.87
C THR A 185 -10.37 -1.45 8.11
N LEU A 186 -9.50 -0.46 8.18
CA LEU A 186 -9.83 0.96 8.20
C LEU A 186 -9.16 1.64 7.00
N GLY A 187 -9.93 1.95 5.95
CA GLY A 187 -9.40 2.59 4.75
C GLY A 187 -8.57 1.67 3.85
N GLY A 188 -7.68 2.29 3.08
CA GLY A 188 -6.66 1.64 2.26
C GLY A 188 -7.06 1.45 0.80
N ASN A 189 -6.32 0.57 0.12
CA ASN A 189 -6.48 0.27 -1.30
C ASN A 189 -7.64 -0.73 -1.51
N LEU A 190 -8.87 -0.22 -1.54
CA LEU A 190 -10.09 -1.01 -1.68
C LEU A 190 -10.84 -0.62 -2.97
N SER A 191 -11.36 -1.62 -3.69
CA SER A 191 -12.15 -1.41 -4.91
C SER A 191 -13.55 -2.00 -4.87
N SER A 192 -13.88 -2.92 -3.95
CA SER A 192 -15.15 -3.69 -4.03
C SER A 192 -15.73 -4.10 -2.67
N GLN A 193 -15.90 -3.17 -1.73
CA GLN A 193 -16.39 -3.48 -0.37
C GLN A 193 -17.81 -2.97 -0.07
N GLY A 194 -18.40 -2.17 -0.97
CA GLY A 194 -19.75 -1.61 -0.76
C GLY A 194 -19.87 -0.88 0.58
N ALA A 195 -20.86 -1.25 1.40
CA ALA A 195 -21.07 -0.69 2.73
C ALA A 195 -20.20 -1.32 3.84
N LEU A 196 -19.36 -2.32 3.53
CA LEU A 196 -18.61 -3.09 4.54
C LEU A 196 -17.29 -2.44 4.95
N ALA A 197 -16.70 -1.62 4.08
CA ALA A 197 -15.48 -0.86 4.36
C ALA A 197 -15.35 0.34 3.41
N SER A 198 -14.78 1.44 3.89
CA SER A 198 -14.49 2.65 3.11
C SER A 198 -13.08 2.59 2.52
N ALA A 199 -12.92 2.98 1.25
CA ALA A 199 -11.62 3.11 0.60
C ALA A 199 -10.96 4.46 0.91
N GLY A 200 -9.64 4.55 0.72
CA GLY A 200 -8.87 5.79 0.88
C GLY A 200 -8.21 5.93 2.25
N ALA A 201 -7.60 7.08 2.50
CA ALA A 201 -6.99 7.36 3.80
C ALA A 201 -8.07 7.37 4.89
N THR A 202 -7.80 6.77 6.04
CA THR A 202 -8.72 6.74 7.18
C THR A 202 -7.93 6.75 8.47
N ASP A 203 -8.39 7.48 9.47
CA ASP A 203 -7.83 7.43 10.81
C ASP A 203 -7.82 5.98 11.32
N GLN A 204 -6.69 5.52 11.84
CA GLN A 204 -6.53 4.15 12.32
C GLN A 204 -7.12 3.95 13.71
N ARG A 205 -8.26 4.58 13.96
CA ARG A 205 -9.08 4.46 15.16
C ARG A 205 -10.38 3.76 14.84
N CYS A 206 -10.67 2.72 15.61
CA CYS A 206 -11.95 2.04 15.48
C CYS A 206 -13.10 2.99 15.79
N HIS A 207 -14.26 2.72 15.19
CA HIS A 207 -15.49 3.42 15.48
C HIS A 207 -16.63 2.40 15.59
N PRO A 208 -17.53 2.50 16.59
CA PRO A 208 -18.61 1.53 16.79
C PRO A 208 -19.61 1.41 15.63
N THR A 209 -19.60 2.36 14.68
CA THR A 209 -20.41 2.25 13.44
C THR A 209 -19.79 1.31 12.41
N LEU A 210 -18.53 0.93 12.57
CA LEU A 210 -17.87 -0.08 11.76
C LEU A 210 -18.14 -1.44 12.39
N TRP A 211 -18.81 -2.31 11.65
CA TRP A 211 -19.29 -3.61 12.13
C TRP A 211 -18.17 -4.56 12.61
N THR A 212 -16.93 -4.33 12.18
CA THR A 212 -15.74 -5.08 12.62
C THR A 212 -15.07 -4.50 13.87
N CYS A 213 -15.48 -3.32 14.33
CA CYS A 213 -14.95 -2.69 15.53
C CYS A 213 -15.87 -2.91 16.73
N ALA A 214 -15.30 -3.33 17.86
CA ALA A 214 -16.03 -3.49 19.12
C ALA A 214 -15.86 -2.30 20.08
N ASP A 215 -14.92 -1.39 19.79
CA ASP A 215 -14.57 -0.24 20.63
C ASP A 215 -14.24 1.00 19.77
N SER A 216 -13.70 2.03 20.40
CA SER A 216 -13.20 3.25 19.74
C SER A 216 -11.70 3.45 19.92
N ASN A 217 -10.96 2.38 20.21
CA ASN A 217 -9.53 2.44 20.46
C ASN A 217 -8.75 2.55 19.13
N PRO A 218 -7.55 3.14 19.14
CA PRO A 218 -6.67 3.06 17.98
C PRO A 218 -6.24 1.60 17.76
N LEU A 219 -6.04 1.20 16.49
CA LEU A 219 -5.58 -0.15 16.17
C LEU A 219 -4.20 -0.45 16.79
N SER A 220 -3.40 0.58 17.10
CA SER A 220 -2.14 0.46 17.87
C SER A 220 -2.32 -0.07 19.28
N ALA A 221 -3.51 0.00 19.85
CA ALA A 221 -3.78 -0.49 21.20
C ALA A 221 -4.05 -2.01 21.24
N ARG A 222 -4.20 -2.66 20.08
CA ARG A 222 -4.43 -4.10 20.02
C ARG A 222 -3.14 -4.87 20.25
N ASN A 223 -3.23 -5.96 21.01
CA ASN A 223 -2.08 -6.82 21.32
C ASN A 223 -1.60 -7.68 20.13
N ASP A 224 -2.37 -7.73 19.04
CA ASP A 224 -2.04 -8.42 17.79
C ASP A 224 -1.57 -7.46 16.68
N VAL A 225 -1.22 -6.22 17.03
CA VAL A 225 -0.63 -5.22 16.14
C VAL A 225 0.70 -4.73 16.73
N LEU A 226 1.82 -5.07 16.09
CA LEU A 226 3.13 -4.54 16.43
C LEU A 226 3.34 -3.18 15.76
N VAL A 227 3.69 -2.17 16.54
CA VAL A 227 3.81 -0.77 16.07
C VAL A 227 5.27 -0.34 16.07
N PHE A 228 5.76 0.09 14.90
CA PHE A 228 7.10 0.65 14.73
C PHE A 228 7.03 2.06 14.16
N ARG A 229 7.65 3.05 14.80
CA ARG A 229 7.58 4.44 14.33
C ARG A 229 8.86 5.22 14.51
N THR A 230 9.05 6.21 13.65
CA THR A 230 10.15 7.16 13.77
C THR A 230 9.93 8.11 14.97
N PRO A 231 10.98 8.79 15.46
CA PRO A 231 10.82 10.09 16.11
C PRO A 231 10.04 11.07 15.21
N PRO A 232 9.51 12.19 15.75
CA PRO A 232 8.96 13.25 14.90
C PRO A 232 10.02 13.69 13.89
N LEU A 233 9.62 13.78 12.62
CA LEU A 233 10.54 14.11 11.54
C LEU A 233 11.07 15.54 11.72
N ALA A 234 12.38 15.71 11.65
CA ALA A 234 13.02 17.02 11.77
C ALA A 234 12.79 17.91 10.53
N ARG A 235 12.45 17.31 9.39
CA ARG A 235 12.19 17.95 8.11
C ARG A 235 11.22 17.08 7.29
N ASP A 236 10.62 17.69 6.29
CA ASP A 236 9.79 16.99 5.33
C ASP A 236 10.57 15.86 4.64
N LEU A 237 9.91 14.73 4.41
CA LEU A 237 10.49 13.56 3.77
C LEU A 237 9.57 13.04 2.67
N GLU A 238 10.02 13.12 1.42
CA GLU A 238 9.28 12.59 0.27
C GLU A 238 9.57 11.10 0.06
N VAL A 239 8.50 10.31 0.00
CA VAL A 239 8.48 8.88 -0.29
C VAL A 239 7.66 8.68 -1.56
N THR A 240 8.32 8.37 -2.68
CA THR A 240 7.67 8.20 -3.98
C THR A 240 8.24 6.98 -4.70
N GLY A 241 7.41 5.96 -4.89
CA GLY A 241 7.81 4.72 -5.59
C GLY A 241 7.22 3.45 -4.97
N ARG A 242 7.97 2.35 -5.14
CA ARG A 242 7.64 1.02 -4.62
C ARG A 242 7.98 0.92 -3.14
N LEU A 243 7.06 0.37 -2.36
CA LEU A 243 7.22 0.14 -0.93
C LEU A 243 7.43 -1.36 -0.70
N ILE A 244 8.57 -1.76 -0.15
CA ILE A 244 8.91 -3.17 0.05
C ILE A 244 9.22 -3.40 1.53
N VAL A 245 8.48 -4.29 2.18
CA VAL A 245 8.79 -4.75 3.53
C VAL A 245 9.48 -6.10 3.44
N ARG A 246 10.65 -6.21 4.06
CA ARG A 246 11.39 -7.46 4.26
C ARG A 246 11.21 -7.83 5.72
N LEU A 247 10.40 -8.83 5.98
CA LEU A 247 9.99 -9.22 7.33
C LEU A 247 10.58 -10.58 7.66
N TRP A 248 11.41 -10.66 8.70
CA TRP A 248 11.79 -11.92 9.30
C TRP A 248 10.78 -12.29 10.37
N ALA A 249 10.07 -13.40 10.16
CA ALA A 249 9.03 -13.84 11.06
C ALA A 249 8.95 -15.37 11.18
N ALA A 250 8.34 -15.84 12.26
CA ALA A 250 8.02 -17.24 12.51
C ALA A 250 6.59 -17.37 13.02
N SER A 251 6.04 -18.58 12.93
CA SER A 251 4.76 -18.95 13.51
C SER A 251 4.86 -20.32 14.17
N ASP A 252 4.09 -20.57 15.22
CA ASP A 252 3.85 -21.92 15.78
C ASP A 252 2.93 -22.78 14.89
N SER A 253 2.36 -22.17 13.84
CA SER A 253 1.34 -22.73 12.97
C SER A 253 1.91 -23.05 11.59
N PRO A 254 1.35 -24.06 10.89
CA PRO A 254 1.82 -24.45 9.55
C PRO A 254 1.59 -23.40 8.47
N ASP A 255 0.70 -22.43 8.73
CA ASP A 255 0.43 -21.28 7.88
C ASP A 255 -0.10 -20.13 8.75
N THR A 256 0.02 -18.90 8.27
CA THR A 256 -0.56 -17.66 8.82
C THR A 256 -0.47 -16.61 7.72
N ASP A 257 -1.03 -15.43 7.95
CA ASP A 257 -0.70 -14.25 7.14
C ASP A 257 0.19 -13.29 7.92
N PHE A 258 0.93 -12.43 7.20
CA PHE A 258 1.60 -11.26 7.74
C PHE A 258 1.18 -10.03 6.94
N THR A 259 0.67 -9.00 7.63
CA THR A 259 0.27 -7.72 7.03
C THR A 259 1.26 -6.64 7.38
N ALA A 260 1.40 -5.67 6.48
CA ALA A 260 2.15 -4.44 6.72
C ALA A 260 1.31 -3.23 6.30
N LYS A 261 1.23 -2.21 7.18
CA LYS A 261 0.46 -0.98 6.93
C LYS A 261 1.34 0.24 7.24
N LEU A 262 1.51 1.10 6.23
CA LEU A 262 2.25 2.36 6.33
C LEU A 262 1.28 3.47 6.70
N ILE A 263 1.64 4.25 7.71
CA ILE A 263 0.80 5.28 8.33
C ILE A 263 1.60 6.58 8.45
N ASP A 264 0.97 7.69 8.09
CA ASP A 264 1.42 9.04 8.46
C ASP A 264 0.75 9.46 9.78
N VAL A 265 1.56 9.66 10.81
CA VAL A 265 1.09 10.06 12.14
C VAL A 265 1.27 11.55 12.30
N TYR A 266 0.16 12.28 12.24
CA TYR A 266 0.10 13.71 12.44
C TYR A 266 0.21 14.05 13.93
N PRO A 267 0.92 15.13 14.30
CA PRO A 267 0.94 15.61 15.67
C PRO A 267 -0.45 16.16 16.08
N PRO A 268 -0.72 16.30 17.39
CA PRO A 268 -1.88 17.02 17.87
C PRO A 268 -2.04 18.42 17.28
N THR A 269 -3.26 18.76 16.88
CA THR A 269 -3.66 20.09 16.41
C THR A 269 -4.93 20.57 17.12
N ALA A 270 -5.39 21.80 16.86
CA ALA A 270 -6.67 22.28 17.40
C ALA A 270 -7.86 21.45 16.90
N ASP A 271 -7.83 21.02 15.63
CA ASP A 271 -8.89 20.21 15.02
C ASP A 271 -8.82 18.73 15.41
N PHE A 272 -7.60 18.25 15.72
CA PHE A 272 -7.29 16.88 16.12
C PHE A 272 -6.41 16.87 17.38
N PRO A 273 -6.97 17.13 18.59
CA PRO A 273 -6.17 17.24 19.82
C PRO A 273 -5.43 15.96 20.24
N GLY A 274 -5.86 14.79 19.75
CA GLY A 274 -5.18 13.51 19.98
C GLY A 274 -4.14 13.15 18.91
N GLY A 275 -3.90 14.03 17.93
CA GLY A 275 -3.25 13.67 16.68
C GLY A 275 -4.17 12.83 15.79
N LEU A 276 -3.63 12.39 14.65
CA LEU A 276 -4.34 11.63 13.64
C LEU A 276 -3.40 10.59 13.02
N GLU A 277 -3.90 9.40 12.74
CA GLU A 277 -3.12 8.28 12.20
C GLU A 277 -3.68 7.87 10.84
N LEU A 278 -3.27 8.52 9.76
CA LEU A 278 -3.80 8.22 8.41
C LEU A 278 -3.01 7.11 7.74
N ASN A 279 -3.67 6.03 7.33
CA ASN A 279 -3.01 5.02 6.52
C ASN A 279 -2.74 5.52 5.10
N ILE A 280 -1.57 5.16 4.59
CA ILE A 280 -1.09 5.51 3.24
C ILE A 280 -1.26 4.33 2.29
N GLY A 281 -1.04 3.13 2.80
CA GLY A 281 -1.19 1.89 2.06
C GLY A 281 -0.95 0.69 2.94
N ASP A 282 -1.43 -0.46 2.50
CA ASP A 282 -1.22 -1.73 3.18
C ASP A 282 -1.22 -2.90 2.20
N SER A 283 -0.61 -4.00 2.63
CA SER A 283 -0.53 -5.24 1.87
C SER A 283 -0.36 -6.44 2.81
N ILE A 284 -0.37 -7.63 2.24
CA ILE A 284 -0.36 -8.90 2.95
C ILE A 284 0.53 -9.89 2.20
N VAL A 285 1.16 -10.78 2.95
CA VAL A 285 1.71 -12.03 2.42
C VAL A 285 1.10 -13.19 3.17
N ARG A 286 0.60 -14.16 2.42
CA ARG A 286 0.15 -15.43 2.96
C ARG A 286 1.34 -16.38 3.04
N ALA A 287 1.64 -16.90 4.23
CA ALA A 287 2.95 -17.50 4.51
C ALA A 287 3.27 -18.74 3.65
N ARG A 288 2.25 -19.54 3.30
CA ARG A 288 2.41 -20.66 2.35
C ARG A 288 2.88 -20.23 0.96
N TYR A 289 2.70 -18.96 0.57
CA TYR A 289 3.10 -18.40 -0.73
C TYR A 289 4.30 -17.46 -0.65
N ARG A 290 5.09 -17.52 0.43
CA ARG A 290 6.28 -16.66 0.64
C ARG A 290 7.30 -16.68 -0.51
N ASN A 291 7.37 -17.79 -1.25
CA ASN A 291 8.30 -18.01 -2.37
C ASN A 291 7.62 -17.82 -3.75
N GLY A 292 6.46 -17.16 -3.77
CA GLY A 292 5.63 -16.95 -4.96
C GLY A 292 4.31 -17.71 -4.89
N PRO A 293 3.32 -17.28 -5.70
CA PRO A 293 1.94 -17.77 -5.60
C PRO A 293 1.73 -19.15 -6.26
N GLY A 294 2.65 -19.59 -7.13
CA GLY A 294 2.53 -20.84 -7.90
C GLY A 294 2.70 -22.14 -7.10
N ARG A 295 3.28 -22.10 -5.89
CA ARG A 295 3.42 -23.28 -5.03
C ARG A 295 3.25 -22.96 -3.55
N ALA A 296 2.28 -23.61 -2.91
CA ALA A 296 2.13 -23.57 -1.47
C ALA A 296 3.22 -24.40 -0.77
N GLU A 297 3.90 -23.80 0.20
CA GLU A 297 4.88 -24.45 1.07
C GLU A 297 4.58 -24.13 2.53
N MET A 298 4.24 -25.13 3.34
CA MET A 298 3.92 -24.89 4.75
C MET A 298 5.14 -24.42 5.55
N LEU A 299 4.86 -23.68 6.62
CA LEU A 299 5.86 -23.27 7.61
C LEU A 299 6.24 -24.46 8.51
N GLN A 300 7.49 -24.47 8.95
CA GLN A 300 7.93 -25.28 10.08
C GLN A 300 7.72 -24.47 11.36
N PRO A 301 7.00 -25.00 12.37
CA PRO A 301 6.75 -24.28 13.61
C PRO A 301 8.03 -23.73 14.26
N GLY A 302 8.02 -22.45 14.61
CA GLY A 302 9.12 -21.76 15.29
C GLY A 302 10.35 -21.46 14.42
N LYS A 303 10.38 -21.88 13.15
CA LYS A 303 11.48 -21.56 12.22
C LYS A 303 11.29 -20.15 11.65
N PRO A 304 12.29 -19.25 11.74
CA PRO A 304 12.25 -17.95 11.06
C PRO A 304 12.35 -18.10 9.54
N TYR A 305 11.57 -17.30 8.83
CA TYR A 305 11.63 -17.12 7.37
C TYR A 305 11.66 -15.63 7.05
N GLU A 306 12.31 -15.26 5.95
CA GLU A 306 12.17 -13.94 5.35
C GLU A 306 10.94 -13.92 4.43
N PHE A 307 10.06 -12.96 4.65
CA PHE A 307 8.89 -12.67 3.84
C PHE A 307 9.07 -11.34 3.12
N THR A 308 8.63 -11.27 1.87
CA THR A 308 8.61 -10.02 1.10
C THR A 308 7.16 -9.59 0.93
N ILE A 309 6.81 -8.43 1.49
CA ILE A 309 5.51 -7.81 1.32
C ILE A 309 5.71 -6.57 0.45
N GLU A 310 5.39 -6.68 -0.84
CA GLU A 310 5.31 -5.50 -1.70
C GLU A 310 3.97 -4.80 -1.43
N MET A 311 4.06 -3.55 -1.02
CA MET A 311 2.90 -2.69 -0.80
C MET A 311 2.58 -1.91 -2.06
N TYR A 312 1.35 -1.38 -2.10
CA TYR A 312 0.90 -0.51 -3.17
C TYR A 312 1.82 0.72 -3.26
N PRO A 313 2.18 1.18 -4.47
CA PRO A 313 3.04 2.33 -4.63
C PRO A 313 2.36 3.58 -4.09
N THR A 314 3.18 4.57 -3.69
CA THR A 314 2.70 5.85 -3.21
C THR A 314 3.57 7.00 -3.69
N SER A 315 3.07 8.22 -3.54
CA SER A 315 3.81 9.47 -3.66
C SER A 315 3.33 10.44 -2.59
N LEU A 316 4.11 10.58 -1.52
CA LEU A 316 3.74 11.32 -0.32
C LEU A 316 4.93 12.07 0.28
N VAL A 317 4.71 13.31 0.70
CA VAL A 317 5.61 14.04 1.59
C VAL A 317 5.10 13.91 3.02
N PHE A 318 5.83 13.16 3.85
CA PHE A 318 5.61 13.17 5.30
C PHE A 318 6.08 14.51 5.85
N GLY A 319 5.19 15.24 6.53
CA GLY A 319 5.48 16.58 7.04
C GLY A 319 6.46 16.59 8.20
N ARG A 320 7.25 17.66 8.35
CA ARG A 320 8.01 17.93 9.57
C ARG A 320 7.10 17.86 10.79
N GLY A 321 7.55 17.14 11.83
CA GLY A 321 6.80 16.91 13.06
C GLY A 321 5.87 15.69 13.01
N HIS A 322 5.55 15.18 11.81
CA HIS A 322 4.85 13.90 11.67
C HIS A 322 5.78 12.73 12.02
N ARG A 323 5.25 11.51 12.04
CA ARG A 323 6.05 10.29 12.13
C ARG A 323 5.65 9.33 11.03
N ILE A 324 6.65 8.59 10.54
CA ILE A 324 6.41 7.43 9.71
C ILE A 324 6.17 6.26 10.64
N ARG A 325 5.05 5.56 10.48
CA ARG A 325 4.70 4.39 11.27
C ARG A 325 4.43 3.20 10.35
N LEU A 326 4.94 2.04 10.75
CA LEU A 326 4.67 0.75 10.14
C LEU A 326 4.04 -0.17 11.18
N ASP A 327 2.85 -0.68 10.85
CA ASP A 327 2.18 -1.69 11.66
C ASP A 327 2.37 -3.07 11.02
N ILE A 328 2.69 -4.06 11.85
CA ILE A 328 2.76 -5.48 11.46
C ILE A 328 1.70 -6.26 12.24
N SER A 329 0.91 -7.07 11.53
CA SER A 329 -0.07 -7.98 12.13
C SER A 329 -0.22 -9.23 11.26
N SER A 330 -1.26 -10.03 11.50
CA SER A 330 -1.60 -11.24 10.74
C SER A 330 -3.00 -11.21 10.17
N SER A 331 -3.66 -10.05 10.19
CA SER A 331 -4.94 -9.85 9.51
C SER A 331 -5.16 -8.39 9.14
N ASN A 332 -6.08 -8.17 8.20
CA ASN A 332 -6.65 -6.88 7.85
C ASN A 332 -8.01 -7.16 7.18
N PHE A 333 -9.04 -7.37 7.99
CA PHE A 333 -10.35 -7.89 7.55
C PHE A 333 -11.43 -6.80 7.59
N PRO A 334 -12.28 -6.65 6.55
CA PRO A 334 -12.52 -7.60 5.46
C PRO A 334 -11.73 -7.32 4.18
N ARG A 335 -10.64 -6.54 4.19
CA ARG A 335 -9.81 -6.35 2.98
C ARG A 335 -9.25 -7.67 2.46
N PHE A 336 -8.73 -8.49 3.36
CA PHE A 336 -8.25 -9.83 3.06
C PHE A 336 -9.05 -10.86 3.85
N ASP A 337 -9.21 -12.06 3.29
CA ASP A 337 -9.79 -13.19 4.00
C ASP A 337 -8.91 -13.58 5.20
N VAL A 338 -9.53 -14.11 6.25
CA VAL A 338 -8.82 -14.46 7.48
C VAL A 338 -8.16 -15.83 7.31
N ASN A 339 -6.85 -15.92 7.50
CA ASN A 339 -6.15 -17.20 7.52
C ASN A 339 -6.58 -18.03 8.75
N PRO A 340 -6.96 -19.32 8.58
CA PRO A 340 -7.34 -20.17 9.70
C PRO A 340 -6.16 -20.68 10.53
N ASN A 341 -4.94 -20.44 10.07
CA ASN A 341 -3.67 -20.88 10.64
C ASN A 341 -3.46 -22.42 10.62
N THR A 342 -4.27 -23.16 9.87
CA THR A 342 -4.26 -24.64 9.89
C THR A 342 -3.49 -25.28 8.74
N GLY A 343 -3.18 -24.52 7.68
CA GLY A 343 -2.65 -25.07 6.43
C GLY A 343 -3.71 -25.76 5.55
N GLU A 344 -4.97 -25.83 6.01
CA GLU A 344 -6.08 -26.35 5.20
C GLU A 344 -6.32 -25.48 3.96
N PRO A 345 -7.02 -26.00 2.92
CA PRO A 345 -7.45 -25.20 1.79
C PRO A 345 -8.22 -23.96 2.24
N LEU A 346 -7.89 -22.82 1.65
CA LEU A 346 -8.54 -21.55 1.94
C LEU A 346 -9.99 -21.60 1.46
N ASN A 347 -10.92 -21.03 2.22
CA ASN A 347 -12.37 -21.07 1.95
C ASN A 347 -13.03 -22.46 1.91
N ASP A 348 -12.31 -23.51 2.32
CA ASP A 348 -12.84 -24.86 2.58
C ASP A 348 -12.19 -25.47 3.84
N ASN A 349 -11.66 -24.61 4.71
CA ASN A 349 -11.12 -25.01 6.00
C ASN A 349 -12.25 -25.38 6.95
N ARG A 350 -12.03 -26.40 7.77
CA ARG A 350 -12.98 -26.86 8.79
C ARG A 350 -12.53 -26.51 10.19
N ARG A 351 -11.25 -26.17 10.34
CA ARG A 351 -10.63 -25.85 11.61
C ARG A 351 -10.07 -24.44 11.59
N TRP A 352 -9.99 -23.87 12.78
CA TRP A 352 -9.38 -22.58 13.08
C TRP A 352 -8.48 -22.79 14.28
N ARG A 353 -7.33 -22.12 14.30
CA ARG A 353 -6.47 -22.09 15.49
C ARG A 353 -5.88 -20.70 15.69
N ILE A 354 -5.64 -20.37 16.94
CA ILE A 354 -4.83 -19.22 17.30
C ILE A 354 -3.38 -19.55 16.92
N ALA A 355 -2.71 -18.59 16.28
CA ALA A 355 -1.28 -18.66 15.99
C ALA A 355 -0.49 -17.77 16.94
N GLU A 356 0.66 -18.25 17.39
CA GLU A 356 1.68 -17.43 18.03
C GLU A 356 2.71 -17.06 16.97
N ASN A 357 2.76 -15.76 16.64
CA ASN A 357 3.59 -15.21 15.58
C ASN A 357 4.69 -14.35 16.18
N SER A 358 5.91 -14.49 15.66
CA SER A 358 7.09 -13.78 16.15
C SER A 358 7.74 -12.98 15.03
N VAL A 359 8.13 -11.73 15.30
CA VAL A 359 8.88 -10.87 14.38
C VAL A 359 10.29 -10.67 14.92
N TYR A 360 11.27 -10.93 14.07
CA TYR A 360 12.70 -10.83 14.36
C TYR A 360 13.26 -9.53 13.80
N PHE A 361 14.25 -8.99 14.47
CA PHE A 361 14.93 -7.75 14.09
C PHE A 361 16.35 -7.74 14.67
N ASP A 362 17.01 -8.89 14.77
CA ASP A 362 18.43 -8.93 15.14
C ASP A 362 19.33 -8.72 13.89
N PRO A 363 20.66 -8.56 14.03
CA PRO A 363 21.55 -8.34 12.89
C PRO A 363 21.52 -9.43 11.81
N ALA A 364 21.19 -10.68 12.15
CA ALA A 364 21.05 -11.77 11.19
C ALA A 364 19.65 -11.81 10.54
N HIS A 365 18.65 -11.20 11.19
CA HIS A 365 17.26 -11.14 10.74
C HIS A 365 16.72 -9.69 10.71
N PRO A 366 17.30 -8.77 9.91
CA PRO A 366 17.03 -7.35 10.00
C PRO A 366 15.73 -6.97 9.27
N SER A 367 14.58 -7.18 9.93
CA SER A 367 13.28 -6.73 9.42
C SER A 367 13.27 -5.24 9.17
N ARG A 368 12.74 -4.83 8.01
CA ARG A 368 12.78 -3.44 7.54
C ARG A 368 11.70 -3.14 6.50
N ILE A 369 11.39 -1.86 6.35
CA ILE A 369 10.75 -1.32 5.14
C ILE A 369 11.80 -0.55 4.32
N GLU A 370 11.78 -0.76 3.01
CA GLU A 370 12.59 0.00 2.05
C GLU A 370 11.74 1.16 1.54
N LEU A 371 12.01 2.36 2.04
CA LEU A 371 11.32 3.59 1.64
C LEU A 371 12.00 4.21 0.42
N PRO A 372 11.30 4.46 -0.70
CA PRO A 372 11.86 5.11 -1.87
C PRO A 372 11.98 6.63 -1.65
N LEU A 373 13.04 7.05 -0.97
CA LEU A 373 13.25 8.45 -0.60
C LEU A 373 13.68 9.28 -1.81
N VAL A 374 12.98 10.37 -2.09
CA VAL A 374 13.38 11.33 -3.12
C VAL A 374 14.30 12.39 -2.49
N PRO A 375 15.55 12.56 -2.97
CA PRO A 375 16.45 13.57 -2.43
C PRO A 375 15.90 14.99 -2.59
N THR A 376 15.95 15.78 -1.52
CA THR A 376 15.62 17.20 -1.55
C THR A 376 16.63 17.96 -2.43
N GLY A 377 16.18 18.54 -3.55
CA GLY A 377 17.00 19.42 -4.41
C GLY A 377 17.45 18.86 -5.75
N SER A 378 16.83 17.79 -6.27
CA SER A 378 16.98 17.42 -7.68
C SER A 378 15.88 18.10 -8.51
N PRO A 379 16.23 18.76 -9.62
CA PRO A 379 15.33 19.62 -10.41
C PRO A 379 14.12 18.88 -10.98
#